data_AF-A0A5K1K8P2-F1
#
_entry.id   AF-A0A5K1K8P2-F1
#
_cell.length_a   1.000
_cell.length_b   1.000
_cell.length_c   1.000
_cell.angle_alpha   90.00
_cell.angle_beta   90.00
_cell.angle_gamma   90.00
#
_symmetry.space_group_name_H-M   'P 1'
#
loop_
_entity.id
_entity.type
_entity.pdbx_description
1 polymer ?
#
loop_
_entity_poly.entity_id
_entity_poly.type
_entity_poly.pdbx_seq_one_letter_code
_entity_poly.pdbx_strand_id
1 'polypeptide(L)'
;MNVTFLSDSPLNSTVVDLNGGGHLYDISTEYDFESSTTRCRTTMHNLDGDVVGLWERAYQRDEDRITYHDKMHMLADWLPKKSVLSRGAHTI
;
A
#
# COMPACT_ATOMS: atom_id res chain seq x y z
N MET A 1 0.94 2.87 -19.16
CA MET A 1 1.91 2.39 -18.16
C MET A 1 1.59 0.92 -17.91
N ASN A 2 2.49 0.01 -18.25
CA ASN A 2 2.26 -1.44 -18.16
C ASN A 2 3.22 -2.02 -17.13
N VAL A 3 2.78 -2.04 -15.87
CA VAL A 3 3.64 -2.41 -14.74
C VAL A 3 3.34 -3.83 -14.27
N THR A 4 4.39 -4.53 -13.86
CA THR A 4 4.26 -5.83 -13.20
C THR A 4 5.16 -5.93 -11.98
N PHE A 5 4.77 -6.80 -11.06
CA PHE A 5 5.57 -7.23 -9.92
C PHE A 5 6.43 -8.44 -10.35
N LEU A 6 7.69 -8.50 -9.91
CA LEU A 6 8.58 -9.65 -10.17
C LEU A 6 8.39 -10.81 -9.19
N SER A 7 7.53 -10.63 -8.21
CA SER A 7 7.21 -11.60 -7.15
C SER A 7 5.70 -11.67 -6.94
N ASP A 8 5.21 -12.86 -6.62
CA ASP A 8 3.82 -13.13 -6.25
C ASP A 8 3.42 -12.50 -4.91
N SER A 9 4.38 -11.94 -4.17
CA SER A 9 4.17 -11.15 -2.96
C SER A 9 4.38 -9.66 -3.27
N PRO A 10 3.34 -8.88 -3.62
CA PRO A 10 3.49 -7.50 -4.05
C PRO A 10 4.12 -6.58 -2.99
N LEU A 11 4.04 -6.97 -1.72
CA LEU A 11 4.58 -6.24 -0.58
C LEU A 11 6.09 -6.48 -0.38
N ASN A 12 6.66 -7.45 -1.08
CA ASN A 12 8.09 -7.78 -1.07
C ASN A 12 8.50 -8.13 -2.50
N SER A 13 8.59 -7.11 -3.34
CA SER A 13 8.71 -7.26 -4.79
C SER A 13 9.37 -6.07 -5.44
N THR A 14 9.89 -6.29 -6.63
CA THR A 14 10.36 -5.25 -7.54
C THR A 14 9.27 -4.97 -8.57
N VAL A 15 8.96 -3.69 -8.79
CA VAL A 15 8.03 -3.21 -9.80
C VAL A 15 8.81 -2.81 -11.05
N VAL A 16 8.42 -3.33 -12.21
CA VAL A 16 9.07 -3.04 -13.49
C VAL A 16 8.07 -2.54 -14.53
N ASP A 17 8.51 -1.68 -15.45
CA ASP A 17 7.76 -1.31 -16.65
C ASP A 17 8.07 -2.27 -17.80
N LEU A 18 7.02 -2.88 -18.34
CA LEU A 18 7.12 -3.86 -19.44
C LEU A 18 7.35 -3.21 -20.81
N ASN A 19 7.14 -1.90 -20.94
CA ASN A 19 7.20 -1.20 -22.23
C ASN A 19 8.56 -0.55 -22.54
N GLY A 20 9.60 -0.82 -21.74
CA GLY A 20 10.97 -0.37 -22.02
C GLY A 20 11.62 0.46 -20.92
N GLY A 21 10.90 0.79 -19.84
CA GLY A 21 11.42 1.58 -18.72
C GLY A 21 12.26 0.80 -17.69
N GLY A 22 12.27 -0.54 -17.72
CA GLY A 22 13.02 -1.33 -16.74
C GLY A 22 12.50 -1.20 -15.31
N HIS A 23 13.34 -1.52 -14.33
CA HIS A 23 13.02 -1.41 -12.90
C HIS A 23 12.54 0.00 -12.53
N LEU A 24 11.43 0.09 -11.80
CA LEU A 24 10.86 1.35 -11.31
C LEU A 24 11.00 1.52 -9.80
N TYR A 25 10.62 0.49 -9.03
CA TYR A 25 10.57 0.56 -7.57
C TYR A 25 10.88 -0.79 -6.91
N ASP A 26 11.46 -0.72 -5.72
CA ASP A 26 11.55 -1.85 -4.80
C ASP A 26 10.59 -1.66 -3.63
N ILE A 27 9.81 -2.69 -3.33
CA ILE A 27 8.83 -2.71 -2.24
C ILE A 27 9.29 -3.74 -1.21
N SER A 28 9.31 -3.33 0.05
CA SER A 28 9.60 -4.23 1.18
C SER A 28 8.66 -3.97 2.35
N THR A 29 8.39 -5.01 3.12
CA THR A 29 7.62 -4.92 4.36
C THR A 29 8.46 -5.31 5.55
N GLU A 30 8.49 -4.43 6.54
CA GLU A 30 9.06 -4.68 7.86
C GLU A 30 7.93 -4.92 8.87
N TYR A 31 8.18 -5.86 9.78
CA TYR A 31 7.29 -6.19 10.87
C TYR A 31 7.97 -5.84 12.19
N ASP A 32 7.38 -4.91 12.92
CA ASP A 32 7.80 -4.56 14.27
C ASP A 32 6.89 -5.28 15.27
N PHE A 33 7.51 -6.22 15.99
CA PHE A 33 6.89 -7.05 17.02
C PHE A 33 7.19 -6.55 18.45
N GLU A 34 7.94 -5.45 18.60
CA GLU A 34 8.42 -4.99 19.93
C GLU A 34 7.33 -4.25 20.72
N SER A 35 6.30 -3.73 20.06
CA SER A 35 5.18 -3.08 20.74
C SER A 35 4.01 -4.04 20.98
N SER A 36 3.17 -3.77 21.98
CA SER A 36 1.91 -4.51 22.24
C SER A 36 0.93 -4.51 21.05
N THR A 37 1.28 -3.78 19.98
CA THR A 37 0.62 -3.76 18.69
C THR A 37 1.60 -4.18 17.60
N THR A 38 1.35 -5.24 16.84
CA THR A 38 2.16 -5.54 15.66
C THR A 38 2.04 -4.38 14.67
N ARG A 39 3.15 -3.70 14.38
CA ARG A 39 3.20 -2.64 13.38
C ARG A 39 3.79 -3.21 12.10
N CYS A 40 3.06 -3.04 11.01
CA CYS A 40 3.49 -3.49 9.69
C CYS A 40 3.73 -2.25 8.83
N ARG A 41 4.96 -2.09 8.37
CA ARG A 41 5.40 -0.95 7.59
C ARG A 41 5.86 -1.44 6.22
N THR A 42 5.21 -0.97 5.17
CA THR A 42 5.64 -1.25 3.79
C THR A 42 6.23 0.00 3.18
N THR A 43 7.45 -0.08 2.66
CA THR A 43 8.16 1.02 2.00
C THR A 43 8.31 0.74 0.52
N MET A 44 8.27 1.80 -0.26
CA MET A 44 8.53 1.79 -1.70
C MET A 44 9.69 2.72 -1.97
N HIS A 45 10.78 2.17 -2.51
CA HIS A 45 11.98 2.92 -2.87
C HIS A 45 12.05 3.12 -4.38
N ASN A 46 12.54 4.27 -4.82
CA ASN A 46 12.92 4.48 -6.21
C ASN A 46 14.32 3.88 -6.50
N LEU A 47 14.80 4.05 -7.73
CA LEU A 47 16.12 3.59 -8.17
C LEU A 47 17.30 4.26 -7.45
N ASP A 48 17.09 5.46 -6.91
CA ASP A 48 18.09 6.20 -6.13
C ASP A 48 18.15 5.73 -4.66
N GLY A 49 17.24 4.85 -4.26
CA GLY A 49 17.09 4.37 -2.89
C GLY A 49 16.26 5.29 -1.99
N ASP A 50 15.65 6.34 -2.54
CA ASP A 50 14.78 7.24 -1.78
C ASP A 50 13.42 6.58 -1.54
N VAL A 51 12.89 6.76 -0.33
CA VAL A 51 11.52 6.36 0.00
C VAL A 51 10.54 7.29 -0.69
N VAL A 52 9.84 6.80 -1.71
CA VAL A 52 8.79 7.55 -2.43
C VAL A 52 7.40 7.25 -1.89
N GLY A 53 7.24 6.11 -1.22
CA GLY A 53 5.97 5.65 -0.67
C GLY A 53 6.16 4.91 0.65
N LEU A 54 5.23 5.13 1.57
CA LEU A 54 5.19 4.49 2.88
C LEU A 54 3.75 4.15 3.22
N TRP A 55 3.48 2.88 3.50
CA TRP A 55 2.23 2.40 4.05
C TRP A 55 2.44 1.91 5.48
N GLU A 56 1.74 2.53 6.42
CA GLU A 56 1.69 2.12 7.82
C GLU A 56 0.33 1.52 8.12
N ARG A 57 0.32 0.22 8.45
CA ARG A 57 -0.91 -0.47 8.82
C ARG A 57 -1.35 -0.09 10.23
N ALA A 58 -2.58 0.35 10.37
CA ALA A 58 -3.20 0.61 11.66
C ALA A 58 -3.90 -0.65 12.20
N TYR A 59 -4.27 -0.63 13.48
CA TYR A 59 -4.97 -1.75 14.12
C TYR A 59 -6.42 -1.88 13.63
N GLN A 60 -7.07 -0.75 13.31
CA GLN A 60 -8.44 -0.74 12.81
C GLN A 60 -8.45 -0.69 11.28
N ARG A 61 -9.42 -1.40 10.68
CA ARG A 61 -9.66 -1.29 9.24
C ARG A 61 -9.94 0.17 8.86
N ASP A 62 -9.39 0.58 7.72
CA ASP A 62 -9.57 1.91 7.12
C ASP A 62 -8.79 3.05 7.83
N GLU A 63 -8.01 2.77 8.88
CA GLU A 63 -7.13 3.74 9.57
C GLU A 63 -5.66 3.72 9.07
N ASP A 64 -5.38 2.91 8.06
CA ASP A 64 -4.07 2.82 7.46
C ASP A 64 -3.62 4.18 6.90
N ARG A 65 -2.35 4.51 7.12
CA ARG A 65 -1.74 5.77 6.64
C ARG A 65 -0.87 5.46 5.44
N ILE A 66 -1.02 6.27 4.39
CA ILE A 66 -0.22 6.18 3.18
C ILE A 66 0.44 7.53 2.96
N THR A 67 1.76 7.56 3.00
CA THR A 67 2.56 8.73 2.61
C THR A 67 3.12 8.49 1.22
N TYR A 68 2.87 9.40 0.29
CA TYR A 68 3.37 9.35 -1.08
C TYR A 68 3.84 10.74 -1.51
N HIS A 69 5.09 10.86 -1.97
CA HIS A 69 5.73 12.16 -2.28
C HIS A 69 5.46 13.24 -1.22
N ASP A 70 5.81 12.92 0.04
CA ASP A 70 5.66 13.80 1.22
C ASP A 70 4.22 14.19 1.59
N LYS A 71 3.20 13.60 0.95
CA LYS A 71 1.80 13.82 1.29
C LYS A 71 1.22 12.59 1.96
N MET A 72 0.70 12.80 3.17
CA MET A 72 -0.02 11.78 3.91
C MET A 72 -1.51 11.80 3.55
N HIS A 73 -2.03 10.62 3.25
CA HIS A 73 -3.44 10.32 3.05
C HIS A 73 -3.84 9.13 3.91
N MET A 74 -5.11 9.09 4.32
CA MET A 74 -5.67 7.87 4.89
C MET A 74 -6.02 6.93 3.75
N LEU A 75 -5.85 5.61 3.93
CA LEU A 75 -6.30 4.62 2.94
C LEU A 75 -7.79 4.81 2.62
N ALA A 76 -8.59 5.16 3.62
CA ALA A 76 -10.01 5.48 3.48
C ALA A 76 -10.31 6.61 2.47
N ASP A 77 -9.36 7.52 2.23
CA ASP A 77 -9.52 8.61 1.26
C ASP A 77 -9.48 8.10 -0.18
N TRP A 78 -8.85 6.95 -0.42
CA TRP A 78 -8.68 6.36 -1.74
C TRP A 78 -9.66 5.23 -2.02
N LEU A 79 -10.21 4.61 -0.97
CA LEU A 79 -11.22 3.59 -1.11
C LEU A 79 -12.56 4.19 -1.55
N PRO A 80 -13.36 3.47 -2.36
CA PRO A 80 -14.72 3.89 -2.66
C PRO A 80 -15.50 4.13 -1.36
N LYS A 81 -16.06 5.33 -1.22
CA LYS A 81 -16.88 5.66 -0.05
C LYS A 81 -18.02 4.66 0.04
N LYS A 82 -18.15 3.97 1.17
CA LYS A 82 -19.28 3.07 1.42
C LYS A 82 -20.57 3.86 1.22
N SER A 83 -21.34 3.48 0.19
CA SER A 83 -22.67 4.02 -0.05
C SER A 83 -23.57 3.68 1.14
N VAL A 84 -24.22 4.70 1.71
CA VAL A 84 -25.22 4.57 2.80
C VAL A 84 -26.40 3.66 2.38
N LEU A 85 -26.54 3.36 1.07
CA LEU A 85 -27.59 2.50 0.53
C LEU A 85 -27.25 1.00 0.51
N SER A 86 -26.16 0.57 1.16
CA SER A 86 -25.89 -0.87 1.34
C SER A 86 -26.70 -1.51 2.49
N ARG A 87 -27.61 -0.77 3.14
CA ARG A 87 -28.71 -1.34 3.95
C ARG A 87 -29.96 -1.53 3.10
N GLY A 88 -30.07 -2.68 2.45
CA GLY A 88 -31.33 -3.06 1.82
C GLY A 88 -31.18 -4.07 0.71
N ALA A 89 -30.80 -5.30 1.05
CA ALA A 89 -31.16 -6.50 0.28
C ALA A 89 -30.76 -7.77 1.05
N HIS A 90 -31.44 -8.03 2.16
CA HIS A 90 -31.75 -9.40 2.53
C HIS A 90 -33.26 -9.45 2.81
N THR A 91 -34.01 -9.66 1.73
CA THR A 91 -35.27 -10.44 1.65
C THR A 91 -35.00 -11.80 2.31
N ILE A 92 -35.89 -12.47 3.06
CA ILE A 92 -37.30 -12.85 2.88
C ILE A 92 -37.96 -12.98 4.26
#